data_AF-A0A2S6FUZ8-F1
#
_entry.id   AF-A0A2S6FUZ8-F1
#
_cell.length_a   1.000
_cell.length_b   1.000
_cell.length_c   1.000
_cell.angle_alpha   90.00
_cell.angle_beta   90.00
_cell.angle_gamma   90.00
#
_symmetry.space_group_name_H-M   'P 1'
#
loop_
_entity.id
_entity.type
_entity.pdbx_description
1 polymer ?
#
loop_
_entity_poly.entity_id
_entity_poly.type
_entity_poly.pdbx_seq_one_letter_code
_entity_poly.pdbx_strand_id
1 'polypeptide(L)'
;MAKDGTNRGGRRVRAGDKQIPLSDKITKGKAAKILEVPNLQPETILEASDLDGAENLNGRDMPSPSDYLSAKQRDGKLLGADLLFAETWKWLKDRGCEKFINPRLIESYAQAFTRYIQCEEAISTYGLLGKHPTTGGAIASPFVQMSQSFLKQANLLWYEIFDIVKQNCTTAFVGDPQDDIMEALLSGRKGR
;
A
#
# COMPACT_ATOMS: atom_id res chain seq x y z
N MET A 1 -27.62 -23.48 -2.24
CA MET A 1 -29.06 -23.19 -2.29
C MET A 1 -29.55 -23.19 -0.85
N ALA A 2 -30.09 -22.07 -0.34
CA ALA A 2 -30.63 -22.05 1.02
C ALA A 2 -31.88 -22.95 1.09
N LYS A 3 -32.21 -23.44 2.29
CA LYS A 3 -33.35 -24.35 2.55
C LYS A 3 -34.72 -23.79 2.11
N ASP A 4 -34.77 -22.50 1.75
CA ASP A 4 -35.95 -21.71 1.36
C ASP A 4 -35.98 -21.37 -0.15
N GLY A 5 -35.18 -22.05 -1.00
CA GLY A 5 -35.21 -21.87 -2.46
C GLY A 5 -34.73 -20.50 -2.98
N THR A 6 -34.52 -19.51 -2.10
CA THR A 6 -33.98 -18.21 -2.47
C THR A 6 -32.46 -18.30 -2.64
N ASN A 7 -31.97 -17.75 -3.75
CA ASN A 7 -30.54 -17.72 -4.10
C ASN A 7 -29.81 -16.60 -3.32
N ARG A 8 -30.03 -16.54 -2.00
CA ARG A 8 -29.43 -15.55 -1.10
C ARG A 8 -28.03 -16.04 -0.71
N GLY A 9 -27.01 -15.35 -1.21
CA GLY A 9 -25.61 -15.52 -0.81
C GLY A 9 -24.69 -16.24 -1.81
N GLY A 10 -25.13 -16.52 -3.03
CA GLY A 10 -24.29 -17.08 -4.10
C GLY A 10 -23.77 -16.03 -5.09
N ARG A 11 -22.69 -16.36 -5.80
CA ARG A 11 -22.21 -15.56 -6.95
C ARG A 11 -23.36 -15.36 -7.94
N ARG A 12 -23.68 -14.10 -8.25
CA ARG A 12 -24.79 -13.77 -9.15
C ARG A 12 -24.55 -14.39 -10.53
N VAL A 13 -25.61 -14.90 -11.14
CA VAL A 13 -25.56 -15.37 -12.53
C VAL A 13 -25.08 -14.20 -13.40
N ARG A 14 -24.01 -14.40 -14.18
CA ARG A 14 -23.27 -13.39 -14.98
C ARG A 14 -22.26 -12.48 -14.24
N ALA A 15 -21.85 -12.80 -13.02
CA ALA A 15 -20.88 -11.95 -12.29
C ALA A 15 -19.43 -11.93 -12.85
N GLY A 16 -19.12 -12.65 -13.94
CA GLY A 16 -17.75 -12.74 -14.49
C GLY A 16 -16.80 -13.52 -13.56
N ASP A 17 -15.83 -14.25 -14.12
CA ASP A 17 -14.90 -15.07 -13.32
C ASP A 17 -13.92 -14.21 -12.52
N LYS A 18 -13.49 -14.73 -11.37
CA LYS A 18 -12.47 -14.05 -10.56
C LYS A 18 -11.22 -13.85 -11.43
N GLN A 19 -10.69 -12.63 -11.41
CA GLN A 19 -9.49 -12.32 -12.16
C GLN A 19 -8.32 -13.20 -11.69
N ILE A 20 -7.71 -13.89 -12.64
CA ILE A 20 -6.53 -14.72 -12.46
C ILE A 20 -5.30 -13.79 -12.54
N PRO A 21 -4.30 -13.94 -11.64
CA PRO A 21 -3.07 -13.15 -11.70
C PRO A 21 -2.33 -13.34 -13.02
N LEU A 22 -1.48 -12.38 -13.39
CA LEU A 22 -0.76 -12.42 -14.66
C LEU A 22 0.19 -13.62 -14.75
N SER A 23 0.94 -13.90 -13.68
CA SER A 23 1.81 -15.09 -13.57
C SER A 23 1.07 -16.38 -13.94
N ASP A 24 -0.14 -16.57 -13.40
CA ASP A 24 -0.94 -17.77 -13.63
C ASP A 24 -1.55 -17.81 -15.03
N LYS A 25 -1.78 -16.66 -15.67
CA LYS A 25 -2.21 -16.61 -17.07
C LYS A 25 -1.07 -17.04 -17.99
N ILE A 26 0.15 -16.57 -17.71
CA ILE A 26 1.35 -16.93 -18.44
C ILE A 26 1.62 -18.44 -18.33
N THR A 27 1.58 -19.00 -17.12
CA THR A 27 1.78 -20.46 -16.94
C THR A 27 0.70 -21.30 -17.60
N LYS A 28 -0.54 -20.80 -17.67
CA LYS A 28 -1.67 -21.47 -18.35
C LYS A 28 -1.72 -21.21 -19.86
N GLY A 29 -0.76 -20.48 -20.43
CA GLY A 29 -0.71 -20.14 -21.85
C GLY A 29 -1.89 -19.26 -22.33
N LYS A 30 -2.52 -18.52 -21.42
CA LYS A 30 -3.67 -17.64 -21.74
C LYS A 30 -3.18 -16.25 -22.14
N ALA A 31 -3.76 -15.68 -23.18
CA ALA A 31 -3.52 -14.30 -23.57
C ALA A 31 -3.82 -13.35 -22.39
N ALA A 32 -2.84 -12.53 -22.03
CA ALA A 32 -2.95 -11.55 -20.98
C ALA A 32 -2.59 -10.17 -21.51
N LYS A 33 -3.39 -9.17 -21.13
CA LYS A 33 -3.13 -7.77 -21.45
C LYS A 33 -2.38 -7.16 -20.28
N ILE A 34 -1.15 -6.74 -20.51
CA ILE A 34 -0.33 -6.01 -19.54
C ILE A 34 -0.55 -4.51 -19.81
N LEU A 35 -0.49 -3.69 -18.77
CA LEU A 35 -0.42 -2.24 -18.96
C LEU A 35 0.91 -1.90 -19.63
N GLU A 36 0.87 -1.44 -20.87
CA GLU A 36 2.06 -0.90 -21.52
C GLU A 36 2.19 0.57 -21.13
N VAL A 37 3.36 0.95 -20.63
CA VAL A 37 3.70 2.36 -20.50
C VAL A 37 3.91 2.88 -21.92
N PRO A 38 3.14 3.87 -22.41
CA PRO A 38 3.36 4.40 -23.75
C PRO A 38 4.82 4.85 -23.89
N ASN A 39 5.55 4.23 -24.81
CA ASN A 39 6.85 4.72 -25.23
C ASN A 39 6.59 5.94 -26.11
N LEU A 40 6.41 7.09 -25.45
CA LEU A 40 6.46 8.38 -26.11
C LEU A 40 7.93 8.61 -26.51
N GLN A 41 8.33 8.05 -27.64
CA GLN A 41 9.55 8.48 -28.31
C GLN A 41 9.22 9.86 -28.89
N PRO A 42 9.82 10.96 -28.40
CA PRO A 42 9.67 12.24 -29.08
C PRO A 42 10.13 12.06 -30.53
N GLU A 43 9.31 12.51 -31.50
CA GLU A 43 9.60 12.38 -32.94
C GLU A 43 10.91 13.07 -33.35
N THR A 44 11.42 13.95 -32.49
CA THR A 44 12.77 14.52 -32.56
C THR A 44 13.70 13.71 -31.65
N ILE A 45 14.54 12.89 -32.29
CA ILE A 45 15.74 12.33 -31.66
C ILE A 45 16.65 13.53 -31.36
N LEU A 46 16.61 14.07 -30.15
CA LEU A 46 17.72 14.89 -29.65
C LEU A 46 18.92 13.94 -29.56
N GLU A 47 19.93 14.14 -30.40
CA GLU A 47 21.15 13.35 -30.34
C GLU A 47 21.81 13.56 -28.97
N ALA A 48 22.40 12.51 -28.39
CA ALA A 48 23.01 12.58 -27.07
C ALA A 48 24.14 13.63 -26.98
N SER A 49 24.68 14.05 -28.11
CA SER A 49 25.64 15.14 -28.27
C SER A 49 25.05 16.55 -28.08
N ASP A 50 23.73 16.70 -28.19
CA ASP A 50 23.01 17.98 -28.02
C ASP A 50 22.45 18.16 -26.59
N LEU A 51 22.62 17.15 -25.72
CA LEU A 51 22.15 17.15 -24.33
C LEU A 51 23.36 17.19 -23.38
N ASP A 52 23.91 18.39 -23.17
CA ASP A 52 24.89 18.64 -22.12
C ASP A 52 24.31 18.19 -20.75
N GLY A 53 24.90 17.16 -20.13
CA GLY A 53 24.48 16.62 -18.83
C GLY A 53 23.64 15.33 -18.85
N ALA A 54 23.45 14.67 -20.01
CA ALA A 54 22.71 13.40 -20.13
C ALA A 54 23.35 12.19 -19.40
N GLU A 55 24.60 12.30 -18.96
CA GLU A 55 25.37 11.23 -18.31
C GLU A 55 24.76 10.77 -16.96
N ASN A 56 23.83 11.54 -16.38
CA ASN A 56 23.20 11.25 -15.09
C ASN A 56 21.73 10.79 -15.17
N LEU A 57 21.20 10.50 -16.36
CA LEU A 57 19.80 10.05 -16.52
C LEU A 57 19.63 8.55 -16.18
N ASN A 58 19.98 8.19 -14.94
CA ASN A 58 19.62 6.92 -14.33
C ASN A 58 18.11 6.88 -14.07
N GLY A 59 17.50 5.71 -14.26
CA GLY A 59 16.05 5.49 -14.17
C GLY A 59 15.42 6.21 -12.97
N ARG A 60 14.38 7.02 -13.26
CA ARG A 60 13.68 7.94 -12.36
C ARG A 60 13.86 7.60 -10.88
N ASP A 61 14.52 8.51 -10.18
CA ASP A 61 14.67 8.47 -8.75
C ASP A 61 13.31 8.37 -8.06
N MET A 62 13.27 7.73 -6.89
CA MET A 62 12.05 7.62 -6.09
C MET A 62 11.44 9.02 -5.93
N PRO A 63 10.14 9.23 -6.24
CA PRO A 63 9.53 10.53 -6.05
C PRO A 63 9.70 10.93 -4.59
N SER A 64 10.18 12.16 -4.37
CA SER A 64 10.39 12.66 -3.01
C SER A 64 9.08 12.52 -2.22
N PRO A 65 9.08 11.82 -1.08
CA PRO A 65 7.94 11.79 -0.19
C PRO A 65 7.54 13.22 0.17
N SER A 66 6.24 13.49 0.27
CA SER A 66 5.76 14.79 0.72
C SER A 66 6.19 15.10 2.16
N ASP A 67 6.54 16.35 2.45
CA ASP A 67 7.06 16.82 3.76
C ASP A 67 6.19 16.43 4.97
N TYR A 68 4.87 16.30 4.79
CA TYR A 68 3.97 15.95 5.88
C TYR A 68 4.15 14.51 6.38
N LEU A 69 4.77 13.63 5.61
CA LEU A 69 5.03 12.22 5.97
C LEU A 69 6.15 12.08 7.02
N SER A 70 7.04 13.06 7.08
CA SER A 70 8.13 13.16 8.07
C SER A 70 7.87 14.26 9.10
N ALA A 71 6.67 14.85 9.13
CA ALA A 71 6.34 15.94 10.04
C ALA A 71 6.55 15.58 11.52
N LYS A 72 7.08 16.56 12.28
CA LYS A 72 7.21 16.47 13.74
C LYS A 72 5.84 16.51 14.39
N GLN A 73 5.59 15.56 15.27
CA GLN A 73 4.38 15.49 16.06
C GLN A 73 4.49 16.33 17.34
N ARG A 74 3.36 16.51 18.03
CA ARG A 74 3.32 17.24 19.30
C ARG A 74 4.29 16.67 20.34
N ASP A 75 4.52 15.36 20.31
CA ASP A 75 5.41 14.66 21.23
C ASP A 75 6.89 14.73 20.81
N GLY A 76 7.23 15.55 19.81
CA GLY A 76 8.60 15.75 19.31
C GLY A 76 9.12 14.64 18.39
N LYS A 77 8.46 13.47 18.36
CA LYS A 77 8.77 12.37 17.46
C LYS A 77 8.31 12.68 16.02
N LEU A 78 9.03 12.14 15.04
CA LEU A 78 8.61 12.20 13.63
C LEU A 78 7.48 11.18 13.39
N LEU A 79 6.57 11.47 12.46
CA LEU A 79 5.49 10.55 12.08
C LEU A 79 6.02 9.21 11.56
N GLY A 80 7.13 9.23 10.80
CA GLY A 80 7.79 8.04 10.28
C GLY A 80 7.11 7.41 9.06
N ALA A 81 6.14 8.08 8.44
CA ALA A 81 5.45 7.58 7.24
C ALA A 81 6.34 7.60 6.00
N ASP A 82 7.35 8.47 5.99
CA ASP A 82 8.39 8.55 4.96
C ASP A 82 9.13 7.20 4.78
N LEU A 83 9.54 6.56 5.87
CA LEU A 83 10.23 5.26 5.82
C LEU A 83 9.36 4.18 5.16
N LEU A 84 8.08 4.17 5.49
CA LEU A 84 7.11 3.21 4.95
C LEU A 84 6.85 3.48 3.47
N PHE A 85 6.83 4.74 3.06
CA PHE A 85 6.77 5.13 1.65
C PHE A 85 8.00 4.63 0.87
N ALA A 86 9.21 4.82 1.41
CA ALA A 86 10.43 4.38 0.75
C ALA A 86 10.52 2.85 0.61
N GLU A 87 10.09 2.12 1.64
CA GLU A 87 10.06 0.66 1.64
C GLU A 87 9.05 0.11 0.64
N THR A 88 7.83 0.64 0.64
CA THR A 88 6.79 0.24 -0.33
C THR A 88 7.18 0.59 -1.76
N TRP A 89 7.83 1.73 -1.98
CA TRP A 89 8.37 2.08 -3.30
C TRP A 89 9.43 1.08 -3.76
N LYS A 90 10.39 0.72 -2.88
CA LYS A 90 11.40 -0.28 -3.18
C LYS A 90 10.78 -1.63 -3.53
N TRP A 91 9.78 -2.07 -2.77
CA TRP A 91 9.01 -3.28 -3.03
C TRP A 91 8.33 -3.27 -4.42
N LEU A 92 7.84 -2.10 -4.86
CA LEU A 92 7.26 -1.93 -6.20
C LEU A 92 8.30 -1.90 -7.32
N LYS A 93 9.46 -1.30 -7.06
CA LYS A 93 10.59 -1.22 -7.98
C LYS A 93 11.20 -2.58 -8.28
N ASP A 94 11.41 -3.40 -7.24
CA ASP A 94 11.89 -4.78 -7.38
C ASP A 94 10.95 -5.64 -8.26
N ARG A 95 9.67 -5.23 -8.37
CA ARG A 95 8.64 -5.89 -9.16
C ARG A 95 8.33 -5.21 -10.50
N GLY A 96 9.03 -4.12 -10.83
CA GLY A 96 8.83 -3.34 -12.05
C GLY A 96 7.44 -2.69 -12.16
N CYS A 97 6.71 -2.54 -11.04
CA CYS A 97 5.34 -2.02 -11.03
C CYS A 97 5.25 -0.54 -10.61
N GLU A 98 6.38 0.09 -10.28
CA GLU A 98 6.50 1.48 -9.83
C GLU A 98 5.78 2.50 -10.74
N LYS A 99 5.79 2.29 -12.06
CA LYS A 99 5.24 3.23 -13.05
C LYS A 99 3.71 3.15 -13.16
N PHE A 100 3.11 2.06 -12.68
CA PHE A 100 1.67 1.83 -12.77
C PHE A 100 0.90 2.36 -11.56
N ILE A 101 1.61 2.80 -10.52
CA ILE A 101 1.03 3.21 -9.26
C ILE A 101 1.22 4.71 -9.10
N ASN A 102 0.13 5.40 -8.74
CA ASN A 102 0.21 6.81 -8.41
C ASN A 102 0.98 6.97 -7.08
N PRO A 103 2.05 7.79 -7.01
CA PRO A 103 2.79 8.03 -5.77
C PRO A 103 1.87 8.44 -4.61
N ARG A 104 0.81 9.21 -4.87
CA ARG A 104 -0.17 9.65 -3.87
C ARG A 104 -0.90 8.49 -3.19
N LEU A 105 -1.07 7.37 -3.89
CA LEU A 105 -1.68 6.17 -3.34
C LEU A 105 -0.77 5.55 -2.27
N ILE A 106 0.54 5.53 -2.53
CA ILE A 106 1.54 5.02 -1.60
C ILE A 106 1.66 5.94 -0.37
N GLU A 107 1.64 7.26 -0.58
CA GLU A 107 1.65 8.23 0.53
C GLU A 107 0.45 8.06 1.47
N SER A 108 -0.75 7.87 0.90
CA SER A 108 -1.96 7.67 1.70
C SER A 108 -1.94 6.35 2.46
N TYR A 109 -1.39 5.28 1.86
CA TYR A 109 -1.20 4.00 2.54
C TYR A 109 -0.22 4.15 3.71
N ALA A 110 0.95 4.75 3.45
CA ALA A 110 1.98 4.98 4.46
C ALA A 110 1.46 5.82 5.64
N GLN A 111 0.68 6.86 5.35
CA GLN A 111 0.06 7.68 6.39
C GLN A 111 -1.00 6.88 7.17
N ALA A 112 -1.90 6.15 6.52
CA ALA A 112 -2.93 5.38 7.21
C ALA A 112 -2.32 4.32 8.12
N PHE A 113 -1.30 3.60 7.64
CA PHE A 113 -0.65 2.54 8.41
C PHE A 113 0.16 3.08 9.59
N THR A 114 0.90 4.18 9.41
CA THR A 114 1.59 4.83 10.55
C THR A 114 0.62 5.35 11.61
N ARG A 115 -0.54 5.90 11.21
CA ARG A 115 -1.58 6.30 12.15
C ARG A 115 -2.19 5.11 12.90
N TYR A 116 -2.33 3.96 12.24
CA TYR A 116 -2.72 2.72 12.90
C TYR A 116 -1.70 2.32 13.98
N ILE A 117 -0.40 2.28 13.66
CA ILE A 117 0.66 1.97 14.63
C ILE A 117 0.59 2.90 15.85
N GLN A 118 0.39 4.20 15.63
CA GLN A 118 0.26 5.17 16.73
C GLN A 118 -0.95 4.91 17.62
N CYS A 119 -2.08 4.47 17.05
CA CYS A 119 -3.24 4.09 17.83
C CYS A 119 -2.96 2.83 18.67
N GLU A 120 -2.26 1.83 18.12
CA GLU A 120 -1.87 0.62 18.86
C GLU A 120 -0.89 0.91 20.01
N GLU A 121 0.07 1.82 19.81
CA GLU A 121 0.96 2.30 20.88
C GLU A 121 0.17 3.03 21.97
N ALA A 122 -0.79 3.87 21.58
CA ALA A 122 -1.66 4.57 22.51
C ALA A 122 -2.56 3.60 23.28
N ILE A 123 -3.12 2.57 22.62
CA ILE A 123 -3.90 1.51 23.29
C ILE A 123 -3.04 0.77 24.31
N SER A 124 -1.78 0.47 23.97
CA SER A 124 -0.84 -0.19 24.88
C SER A 124 -0.51 0.69 26.10
N THR A 125 -0.44 2.01 25.91
CA THR A 125 -0.08 2.97 26.97
C THR A 125 -1.27 3.33 27.88
N TYR A 126 -2.43 3.59 27.28
CA TYR A 126 -3.62 4.11 27.97
C TYR A 126 -4.66 3.04 28.31
N GLY A 127 -4.51 1.84 27.76
CA GLY A 127 -5.44 0.73 27.94
C GLY A 127 -6.65 0.76 27.01
N LEU A 128 -7.39 -0.36 27.02
CA LEU A 128 -8.57 -0.58 26.17
C LEU A 128 -9.83 0.13 26.67
N LEU A 129 -9.88 0.44 27.97
CA LEU A 129 -11.03 1.06 28.63
C LEU A 129 -10.65 2.46 29.12
N GLY A 130 -11.45 3.45 28.73
CA GLY A 130 -11.41 4.81 29.27
C GLY A 130 -12.56 5.06 30.25
N LYS A 131 -12.61 6.28 30.78
CA LYS A 131 -13.73 6.77 31.59
C LYS A 131 -14.48 7.86 30.85
N HIS A 132 -15.81 7.81 30.89
CA HIS A 132 -16.64 8.86 30.31
C HIS A 132 -16.44 10.17 31.08
N PRO A 133 -16.17 11.30 30.39
CA PRO A 133 -15.81 12.56 31.05
C PRO A 133 -16.92 13.14 31.94
N THR A 134 -18.19 12.82 31.68
CA THR A 134 -19.33 13.38 32.46
C THR A 134 -20.00 12.38 33.40
N THR A 135 -19.90 11.07 33.16
CA THR A 135 -20.59 10.05 33.96
C THR A 135 -19.63 9.15 34.75
N GLY A 136 -18.33 9.18 34.46
CA GLY A 136 -17.32 8.35 35.10
C GLY A 136 -17.42 6.85 34.78
N GLY A 137 -18.43 6.43 34.01
CA GLY A 137 -18.62 5.05 33.58
C GLY A 137 -17.53 4.58 32.62
N ALA A 138 -17.31 3.27 32.55
CA ALA A 138 -16.35 2.67 31.63
C ALA A 138 -16.83 2.84 30.18
N ILE A 139 -15.93 3.32 29.32
CA ILE A 139 -16.15 3.43 27.87
C ILE A 139 -14.99 2.78 27.12
N ALA A 140 -15.23 2.39 25.87
CA ALA A 140 -14.14 1.97 25.00
C ALA A 140 -13.17 3.13 24.77
N SER A 141 -11.87 2.84 24.78
CA SER A 141 -10.85 3.83 24.46
C SER A 141 -11.07 4.39 23.05
N PRO A 142 -11.04 5.72 22.85
CA PRO A 142 -11.25 6.33 21.54
C PRO A 142 -10.19 5.87 20.52
N PHE A 143 -9.00 5.48 20.99
CA PHE A 143 -7.93 4.95 20.15
C PHE A 143 -8.29 3.60 19.51
N VAL A 144 -9.15 2.80 20.13
CA VAL A 144 -9.59 1.50 19.57
C VAL A 144 -10.42 1.72 18.31
N GLN A 145 -11.37 2.66 18.33
CA GLN A 145 -12.19 2.97 17.16
C GLN A 145 -11.36 3.61 16.04
N MET A 146 -10.43 4.50 16.41
CA MET A 146 -9.51 5.13 15.44
C MET A 146 -8.59 4.09 14.78
N SER A 147 -8.01 3.17 15.58
CA SER A 147 -7.17 2.07 15.10
C SER A 147 -7.89 1.24 14.03
N GLN A 148 -9.11 0.80 14.32
CA GLN A 148 -9.92 0.02 13.38
C GLN A 148 -10.18 0.78 12.07
N SER A 149 -10.44 2.09 12.16
CA SER A 149 -10.66 2.92 10.97
C SER A 149 -9.42 3.05 10.10
N PHE A 150 -8.25 3.32 10.70
CA PHE A 150 -7.00 3.47 9.96
C PHE A 150 -6.52 2.14 9.38
N LEU A 151 -6.67 1.03 10.12
CA LEU A 151 -6.36 -0.30 9.62
C LEU A 151 -7.20 -0.64 8.39
N LYS A 152 -8.52 -0.37 8.45
CA LYS A 152 -9.41 -0.59 7.31
C LYS A 152 -9.00 0.26 6.10
N GLN A 153 -8.65 1.52 6.31
CA GLN A 153 -8.19 2.40 5.24
C GLN A 153 -6.87 1.90 4.63
N ALA A 154 -5.91 1.50 5.46
CA ALA A 154 -4.64 0.94 5.01
C ALA A 154 -4.85 -0.34 4.19
N ASN A 155 -5.73 -1.24 4.63
CA ASN A 155 -6.04 -2.47 3.89
C ASN A 155 -6.68 -2.20 2.53
N LEU A 156 -7.59 -1.23 2.43
CA LEU A 156 -8.20 -0.86 1.15
C LEU A 156 -7.15 -0.35 0.15
N LEU A 157 -6.29 0.57 0.60
CA LEU A 157 -5.21 1.13 -0.22
C LEU A 157 -4.20 0.04 -0.61
N TRP A 158 -3.90 -0.88 0.31
CA TRP A 158 -3.04 -2.02 0.03
C TRP A 158 -3.63 -2.95 -1.02
N TYR A 159 -4.93 -3.26 -0.96
CA TYR A 159 -5.57 -4.09 -1.97
C TYR A 159 -5.54 -3.44 -3.35
N GLU A 160 -5.74 -2.12 -3.43
CA GLU A 160 -5.61 -1.39 -4.70
C GLU A 160 -4.18 -1.49 -5.28
N ILE A 161 -3.16 -1.23 -4.45
CA ILE A 161 -1.75 -1.38 -4.84
C ILE A 161 -1.45 -2.82 -5.27
N PHE A 162 -1.89 -3.79 -4.47
CA PHE A 162 -1.62 -5.21 -4.68
C PHE A 162 -2.32 -5.75 -5.93
N ASP A 163 -3.55 -5.34 -6.21
CA ASP A 163 -4.26 -5.75 -7.42
C ASP A 163 -3.57 -5.23 -8.68
N ILE A 164 -3.01 -4.01 -8.67
CA ILE A 164 -2.19 -3.48 -9.77
C ILE A 164 -0.95 -4.36 -9.98
N VAL A 165 -0.23 -4.70 -8.91
CA VAL A 165 0.95 -5.58 -9.00
C VAL A 165 0.56 -6.95 -9.51
N LYS A 166 -0.52 -7.54 -9.00
CA LYS A 166 -1.00 -8.87 -9.39
C LYS A 166 -1.41 -8.96 -10.85
N GLN A 167 -1.91 -7.87 -11.42
CA GLN A 167 -2.31 -7.80 -12.84
C GLN A 167 -1.13 -7.56 -13.78
N ASN A 168 0.01 -7.04 -13.31
CA ASN A 168 1.12 -6.60 -14.16
C ASN A 168 2.45 -7.31 -13.89
N CYS A 169 2.62 -7.99 -12.76
CA CYS A 169 3.86 -8.65 -12.39
C CYS A 169 3.92 -10.09 -12.94
N THR A 170 5.06 -10.45 -13.53
CA THR A 170 5.31 -11.78 -14.11
C THR A 170 5.85 -12.78 -13.11
N THR A 171 6.37 -12.34 -11.97
CA THR A 171 6.89 -13.21 -10.91
C THR A 171 5.74 -13.86 -10.13
N ALA A 172 5.77 -15.19 -10.03
CA ALA A 172 4.79 -15.94 -9.24
C ALA A 172 4.87 -15.53 -7.77
N PHE A 173 3.71 -15.27 -7.19
CA PHE A 173 3.59 -14.78 -5.83
C PHE A 173 3.29 -15.94 -4.86
N VAL A 174 4.14 -16.12 -3.85
CA VAL A 174 3.96 -17.09 -2.75
C VAL A 174 4.28 -16.36 -1.43
N GLY A 175 3.27 -15.91 -0.69
CA GLY A 175 3.41 -15.23 0.62
C GLY A 175 2.25 -14.29 0.94
N ASP A 176 2.20 -13.67 2.13
CA ASP A 176 1.33 -12.52 2.42
C ASP A 176 2.22 -11.26 2.61
N PRO A 177 2.21 -10.28 1.68
CA PRO A 177 3.07 -9.11 1.71
C PRO A 177 2.91 -8.27 2.97
N GLN A 178 1.75 -8.39 3.61
CA GLN A 178 1.47 -7.67 4.82
C GLN A 178 2.36 -8.18 5.97
N ASP A 179 2.73 -9.46 5.95
CA ASP A 179 3.64 -10.06 6.93
C ASP A 179 5.07 -9.53 6.73
N ASP A 180 5.58 -9.50 5.49
CA ASP A 180 6.95 -9.02 5.20
C ASP A 180 7.14 -7.54 5.55
N ILE A 181 6.16 -6.68 5.22
CA ILE A 181 6.22 -5.23 5.49
C ILE A 181 6.02 -4.96 6.99
N MET A 182 5.14 -5.71 7.65
CA MET A 182 4.93 -5.59 9.10
C MET A 182 6.16 -6.07 9.88
N GLU A 183 6.79 -7.16 9.47
CA GLU A 183 8.00 -7.69 10.10
C GLU A 183 9.19 -6.74 9.93
N ALA A 184 9.34 -6.09 8.76
CA ALA A 184 10.37 -5.09 8.52
C ALA A 184 10.20 -3.82 9.38
N LEU A 185 8.97 -3.31 9.52
CA LEU A 185 8.68 -2.14 10.35
C LEU A 185 8.87 -2.42 11.85
N LEU A 186 8.52 -3.63 12.31
CA LEU A 186 8.68 -4.04 13.71
C LEU A 186 10.14 -4.36 14.06
N SER A 187 10.89 -4.96 13.13
CA SER A 187 12.32 -5.26 13.32
C SER A 187 13.18 -3.98 13.29
N GLY A 188 12.85 -3.01 12.44
CA GLY A 188 13.53 -1.69 12.39
C GLY A 188 13.41 -0.88 13.69
N ARG A 189 12.39 -1.14 14.52
CA ARG A 189 12.22 -0.54 15.85
C ARG A 189 12.93 -1.29 16.98
N LYS A 190 13.29 -2.55 16.78
CA LYS A 190 13.93 -3.40 17.79
C LYS A 190 15.43 -3.10 17.97
N GLY A 191 16.02 -2.30 17.08
CA GLY A 191 17.43 -1.89 17.10
C GLY A 191 17.71 -0.45 17.56
N ARG A 192 16.76 0.22 18.23
CA ARG A 192 16.96 1.54 18.85
C ARG A 192 16.68 1.52 20.34
#